data_AF-A0A1B9ERF5-F1
#
_entry.id   AF-A0A1B9ERF5-F1
#
_cell.length_a   1.000
_cell.length_b   1.000
_cell.length_c   1.000
_cell.angle_alpha   90.00
_cell.angle_beta   90.00
_cell.angle_gamma   90.00
#
_symmetry.space_group_name_H-M   'P 1'
#
loop_
_entity.id
_entity.type
_entity.pdbx_description
1 polymer ?
#
loop_
_entity_poly.entity_id
_entity_poly.type
_entity_poly.pdbx_seq_one_letter_code
_entity_poly.pdbx_strand_id
1 'polypeptide(L)'
;MARLRFLGTTSDDGDCPTLYEVAGSTDILVQGDRVTDPEQLAQLRDVKDSETFVLVPRELLVRFSPRATAPGMVPFSEIASLFREFKHTAFRLETRRGYASDRNGPKWGRWKSGADISAEPDNAWRENVRAQTAEGKRFERVRLVDQPLTEG
;
A
#
# COMPACT_ATOMS: atom_id res chain seq x y z
N MET A 1 -20.52 1.60 14.98
CA MET A 1 -19.46 0.66 15.43
C MET A 1 -18.23 0.85 14.54
N ALA A 2 -17.03 0.85 15.11
CA ALA A 2 -15.79 0.92 14.33
C ALA A 2 -15.62 -0.37 13.52
N ARG A 3 -15.20 -0.25 12.26
CA ARG A 3 -15.02 -1.39 11.35
C ARG A 3 -13.65 -2.04 11.62
N LEU A 4 -13.61 -3.37 11.73
CA LEU A 4 -12.35 -4.10 11.84
C LEU A 4 -11.80 -4.47 10.46
N ARG A 5 -10.49 -4.27 10.25
CA ARG A 5 -9.77 -4.70 9.05
C ARG A 5 -8.80 -5.81 9.41
N PHE A 6 -8.96 -6.98 8.79
CA PHE A 6 -8.05 -8.11 8.97
C PHE A 6 -6.65 -7.75 8.48
N LEU A 7 -5.63 -8.04 9.31
CA LEU A 7 -4.22 -7.83 8.97
C LEU A 7 -3.52 -9.15 8.66
N GLY A 8 -3.80 -10.21 9.43
CA GLY A 8 -3.17 -11.50 9.24
C GLY A 8 -3.36 -12.46 10.40
N THR A 9 -3.07 -13.74 10.12
CA THR A 9 -3.02 -14.84 11.08
C THR A 9 -1.79 -15.70 10.78
N THR A 10 -1.25 -16.36 11.80
CA THR A 10 -0.23 -17.42 11.64
C THR A 10 -0.82 -18.82 11.76
N SER A 11 -2.15 -18.94 11.72
CA SER A 11 -2.87 -20.21 11.80
C SER A 11 -2.98 -20.89 10.44
N ASP A 12 -2.65 -22.17 10.37
CA ASP A 12 -2.86 -22.96 9.14
C ASP A 12 -4.29 -23.55 9.05
N ASP A 13 -4.93 -23.88 10.19
CA ASP A 13 -6.22 -24.61 10.23
C ASP A 13 -7.37 -23.88 10.96
N GLY A 14 -7.31 -22.55 11.07
CA GLY A 14 -8.45 -21.73 11.53
C GLY A 14 -8.50 -21.42 13.03
N ASP A 15 -7.60 -21.98 13.83
CA ASP A 15 -7.45 -21.61 15.25
C ASP A 15 -6.50 -20.43 15.44
N CYS A 16 -6.92 -19.47 16.26
CA CYS A 16 -6.24 -18.21 16.60
C CYS A 16 -4.73 -18.37 16.86
N PRO A 17 -3.90 -17.35 16.55
CA PRO A 17 -4.19 -15.93 16.77
C PRO A 17 -4.15 -15.00 15.56
N THR A 18 -4.95 -13.93 15.62
CA THR A 18 -5.24 -13.02 14.50
C THR A 18 -5.11 -11.56 14.90
N LEU A 19 -4.57 -10.73 14.00
CA LEU A 19 -4.52 -9.28 14.15
C LEU A 19 -5.56 -8.57 13.29
N TYR A 20 -6.19 -7.55 13.87
CA TYR A 20 -7.08 -6.63 13.19
C TYR A 20 -6.68 -5.18 13.50
N GLU A 21 -6.92 -4.29 12.54
CA GLU A 21 -6.86 -2.85 12.75
C GLU A 21 -8.27 -2.31 12.98
N VAL A 22 -8.42 -1.40 13.94
CA VAL A 22 -9.68 -0.69 14.20
C VAL A 22 -9.73 0.55 13.31
N ALA A 23 -10.63 0.54 12.31
CA ALA A 23 -10.70 1.59 11.31
C ALA A 23 -10.95 2.98 11.93
N GLY A 24 -10.14 3.95 11.53
CA GLY A 24 -10.18 5.32 12.05
C GLY A 24 -9.38 5.54 13.33
N SER A 25 -8.58 4.55 13.76
CA SER A 25 -7.69 4.65 14.92
C SER A 25 -6.30 4.08 14.61
N THR A 26 -5.39 4.21 15.58
CA THR A 26 -4.10 3.52 15.59
C THR A 26 -4.13 2.19 16.34
N ASP A 27 -5.31 1.75 16.79
CA ASP A 27 -5.44 0.61 17.68
C ASP A 27 -5.42 -0.71 16.90
N ILE A 28 -4.75 -1.69 17.49
CA ILE A 28 -4.68 -3.07 17.01
C ILE A 28 -5.49 -3.94 17.96
N LEU A 29 -6.45 -4.68 17.39
CA LEU A 29 -7.21 -5.69 18.11
C LEU A 29 -6.59 -7.06 17.85
N VAL A 30 -6.42 -7.81 18.94
CA VAL A 30 -5.82 -9.14 18.94
C VAL A 30 -6.87 -10.16 19.33
N GLN A 31 -7.05 -11.19 18.49
CA GLN A 31 -7.82 -12.38 18.83
C GLN A 31 -6.84 -13.52 19.15
N GLY A 32 -7.01 -14.16 20.31
CA GLY A 32 -6.13 -15.22 20.80
C GLY A 32 -6.71 -15.90 22.03
N ASP A 33 -6.00 -16.92 22.52
CA ASP A 33 -6.39 -17.63 23.73
C ASP A 33 -6.13 -16.79 24.97
N ARG A 34 -7.13 -16.72 25.84
CA ARG A 34 -7.02 -16.00 27.12
C ARG A 34 -6.06 -16.71 28.06
N VAL A 35 -5.18 -15.96 28.70
CA VAL A 35 -4.33 -16.46 29.78
C VAL A 35 -5.20 -16.79 30.99
N THR A 36 -5.22 -18.06 31.41
CA THR A 36 -5.98 -18.53 32.57
C THR A 36 -5.11 -19.06 33.71
N ASP A 37 -3.80 -19.17 33.50
CA ASP A 37 -2.84 -19.65 34.50
C ASP A 37 -2.73 -18.63 35.67
N PRO A 38 -3.16 -18.99 36.90
CA PRO A 38 -3.11 -18.08 38.04
C PRO A 38 -1.69 -17.61 38.38
N GLU A 39 -0.66 -18.44 38.15
CA GLU A 39 0.72 -18.07 38.45
C GLU A 39 1.23 -17.01 37.47
N GLN A 40 0.83 -17.09 36.21
CA GLN A 40 1.15 -16.05 35.21
C GLN A 40 0.38 -14.76 35.49
N LEU A 41 -0.92 -14.87 35.82
CA LEU A 41 -1.76 -13.71 36.11
C LEU A 41 -1.27 -12.95 37.35
N ALA A 42 -0.80 -13.66 38.39
CA ALA A 42 -0.24 -13.03 39.60
C ALA A 42 1.07 -12.25 39.35
N GLN A 43 1.76 -12.48 38.22
CA GLN A 43 2.99 -11.78 37.84
C GLN A 43 2.73 -10.49 37.05
N LEU A 44 1.50 -10.25 36.61
CA LEU A 44 1.11 -9.04 35.89
C LEU A 44 1.09 -7.83 36.85
N ARG A 45 1.39 -6.65 36.32
CA ARG A 45 1.47 -5.40 37.10
C ARG A 45 0.31 -4.48 36.72
N ASP A 46 -0.24 -3.78 37.72
CA ASP A 46 -1.25 -2.73 37.56
C ASP A 46 -2.50 -3.14 36.76
N VAL A 47 -2.97 -4.38 36.99
CA VAL A 47 -4.10 -4.97 36.27
C VAL A 47 -5.44 -4.37 36.70
N LYS A 48 -6.26 -3.97 35.74
CA LYS A 48 -7.65 -3.53 35.97
C LYS A 48 -8.63 -4.68 35.77
N ASP A 49 -9.78 -4.61 36.45
CA ASP A 49 -10.87 -5.60 36.31
C ASP A 49 -11.40 -5.72 34.87
N SER A 50 -11.25 -4.67 34.06
CA SER A 50 -11.69 -4.66 32.65
C SER A 50 -10.68 -5.25 31.67
N GLU A 51 -9.47 -5.59 32.12
CA GLU A 51 -8.41 -6.08 31.25
C GLU A 51 -8.51 -7.60 31.03
N THR A 52 -8.14 -8.03 29.83
CA THR A 52 -7.98 -9.44 29.49
C THR A 52 -6.64 -9.62 28.80
N PHE A 53 -6.02 -10.77 29.02
CA PHE A 53 -4.69 -11.07 28.49
C PHE A 53 -4.79 -12.25 27.55
N VAL A 54 -4.13 -12.15 26.40
CA VAL A 54 -4.06 -13.23 25.41
C VAL A 54 -2.62 -13.55 25.07
N LEU A 55 -2.34 -14.81 24.75
CA LEU A 55 -1.04 -15.20 24.23
C LEU A 55 -0.99 -14.97 22.72
N VAL A 56 0.11 -14.37 22.26
CA VAL A 56 0.40 -14.19 20.84
C VAL A 56 1.80 -14.72 20.48
N PRO A 57 1.94 -15.57 19.46
CA PRO A 57 3.20 -15.92 18.85
C PRO A 57 3.92 -14.66 18.38
N ARG A 58 5.21 -14.57 18.68
CA ARG A 58 6.07 -13.48 18.20
C ARG A 58 5.97 -13.28 16.69
N GLU A 59 5.88 -14.38 15.94
CA GLU A 59 5.83 -14.35 14.48
C GLU A 59 4.61 -13.59 13.95
N LEU A 60 3.46 -13.66 14.64
CA LEU A 60 2.25 -12.92 14.29
C LEU A 60 2.53 -11.41 14.29
N LEU A 61 3.20 -10.93 15.34
CA LEU A 61 3.55 -9.52 15.46
C LEU A 61 4.59 -9.10 14.41
N VAL A 62 5.65 -9.90 14.23
CA VAL A 62 6.75 -9.58 13.31
C VAL A 62 6.29 -9.51 11.85
N ARG A 63 5.38 -10.40 11.46
CA ARG A 63 4.88 -10.49 10.07
C ARG A 63 3.78 -9.49 9.77
N PHE A 64 2.82 -9.31 10.69
CA PHE A 64 1.56 -8.66 10.36
C PHE A 64 1.31 -7.34 11.08
N SER A 65 2.12 -6.98 12.09
CA SER A 65 1.98 -5.67 12.73
C SER A 65 2.38 -4.56 11.76
N PRO A 66 1.55 -3.51 11.61
CA PRO A 66 1.94 -2.33 10.86
C PRO A 66 3.20 -1.72 11.47
N ARG A 67 4.28 -1.58 10.68
CA ARG A 67 5.57 -1.04 11.16
C ARG A 67 5.61 0.48 11.20
N ALA A 68 4.71 1.10 10.44
CA ALA A 68 4.51 2.54 10.42
C ALA A 68 3.02 2.77 10.16
N THR A 69 2.49 3.88 10.69
CA THR A 69 1.25 4.45 10.14
C THR A 69 1.45 4.65 8.66
N ALA A 70 0.53 4.14 7.84
CA ALA A 70 0.56 4.39 6.41
C ALA A 70 0.63 5.91 6.21
N PRO A 71 1.68 6.45 5.56
CA PRO A 71 1.74 7.88 5.32
C PRO A 71 0.52 8.29 4.51
N GLY A 72 -0.03 9.46 4.84
CA GLY A 72 -1.13 10.03 4.08
C GLY A 72 -0.79 10.14 2.60
N MET A 73 -1.81 10.22 1.75
CA MET A 73 -1.59 10.47 0.33
C MET A 73 -0.85 11.80 0.16
N VAL A 74 0.34 11.73 -0.42
CA VAL A 74 1.13 12.92 -0.74
C VAL A 74 0.65 13.49 -2.08
N PRO A 75 0.22 14.76 -2.15
CA PRO A 75 -0.10 15.43 -3.41
C PRO A 75 1.06 15.36 -4.39
N PHE A 76 0.74 15.16 -5.68
CA PHE A 76 1.77 15.08 -6.72
C PHE A 76 2.67 16.33 -6.76
N SER A 77 2.13 17.51 -6.46
CA SER A 77 2.88 18.76 -6.40
C SER A 77 4.05 18.74 -5.42
N GLU A 78 3.93 18.01 -4.31
CA GLU A 78 4.98 17.93 -3.29
C GLU A 78 6.15 17.05 -3.72
N ILE A 79 5.91 16.08 -4.61
CA ILE A 79 6.94 15.15 -5.10
C ILE A 79 7.41 15.47 -6.51
N ALA A 80 6.85 16.49 -7.17
CA ALA A 80 7.14 16.82 -8.56
C ALA A 80 8.63 17.12 -8.81
N SER A 81 9.33 17.72 -7.83
CA SER A 81 10.76 18.02 -7.93
C SER A 81 11.64 16.77 -7.99
N LEU A 82 11.20 15.64 -7.41
CA LEU A 82 11.94 14.38 -7.44
C LEU A 82 12.17 13.89 -8.87
N PHE A 83 11.27 14.23 -9.79
CA PHE A 83 11.39 13.92 -11.22
C PHE A 83 12.32 14.87 -11.98
N ARG A 84 12.96 15.83 -11.30
CA ARG A 84 14.03 16.69 -11.83
C ARG A 84 15.37 16.40 -11.15
N GLU A 85 15.33 16.03 -9.87
CA GLU A 85 16.52 15.92 -9.01
C GLU A 85 17.10 14.50 -8.94
N PHE A 86 16.38 13.49 -9.44
CA PHE A 86 16.86 12.11 -9.42
C PHE A 86 18.19 11.94 -10.17
N LYS A 87 19.07 11.07 -9.65
CA LYS A 87 20.43 10.91 -10.18
C LYS A 87 20.53 9.97 -11.39
N HIS A 88 19.74 8.89 -11.41
CA HIS A 88 19.92 7.80 -12.39
C HIS A 88 18.61 7.39 -13.05
N THR A 89 17.63 6.97 -12.26
CA THR A 89 16.36 6.44 -12.78
C THR A 89 15.17 6.91 -11.95
N ALA A 90 14.11 7.33 -12.63
CA ALA A 90 12.77 7.48 -12.07
C ALA A 90 11.83 6.53 -12.83
N PHE A 91 11.04 5.74 -12.12
CA PHE A 91 10.08 4.84 -12.76
C PHE A 91 8.71 4.86 -12.07
N ARG A 92 7.66 4.68 -12.88
CA ARG A 92 6.31 4.44 -12.37
C ARG A 92 6.10 2.94 -12.22
N LEU A 93 5.88 2.48 -10.99
CA LEU A 93 5.46 1.11 -10.70
C LEU A 93 3.94 0.99 -10.77
N GLU A 94 3.46 0.14 -11.67
CA GLU A 94 2.05 -0.13 -11.86
C GLU A 94 1.72 -1.55 -11.41
N THR A 95 0.99 -1.68 -10.30
CA THR A 95 0.62 -2.98 -9.72
C THR A 95 -0.87 -3.31 -9.86
N ARG A 96 -1.67 -2.39 -10.39
CA ARG A 96 -3.11 -2.58 -10.58
C ARG A 96 -3.42 -3.20 -11.94
N ARG A 97 -4.46 -4.03 -11.98
CA ARG A 97 -5.04 -4.62 -13.20
C ARG A 97 -5.55 -3.60 -14.22
N GLY A 98 -5.76 -2.37 -13.79
CA GLY A 98 -6.17 -1.26 -14.64
C GLY A 98 -6.32 0.00 -13.83
N TYR A 99 -6.13 1.15 -14.48
CA TYR A 99 -6.36 2.45 -13.88
C TYR A 99 -7.59 3.09 -14.50
N ALA A 100 -8.57 3.41 -13.66
CA ALA A 100 -9.79 4.09 -14.09
C ALA A 100 -9.50 5.46 -14.75
N SER A 101 -8.41 6.12 -14.35
CA SER A 101 -7.93 7.37 -14.97
C SER A 101 -7.66 7.22 -16.45
N ASP A 102 -7.11 6.07 -16.86
CA ASP A 102 -6.74 5.82 -18.24
C ASP A 102 -7.99 5.50 -19.06
N ARG A 103 -8.88 4.65 -18.52
CA ARG A 103 -10.11 4.21 -19.22
C ARG A 103 -11.21 5.27 -19.29
N ASN A 104 -11.31 6.14 -18.29
CA ASN A 104 -12.35 7.18 -18.23
C ASN A 104 -11.96 8.45 -19.00
N GLY A 105 -10.71 8.57 -19.44
CA GLY A 105 -10.24 9.71 -20.20
C GLY A 105 -10.62 9.63 -21.68
N PRO A 106 -11.02 10.74 -22.33
CA PRO A 106 -11.36 10.76 -23.77
C PRO A 106 -10.17 10.38 -24.67
N LYS A 107 -8.95 10.52 -24.15
CA LYS A 107 -7.68 10.14 -24.81
C LYS A 107 -7.59 8.64 -25.09
N TRP A 108 -8.11 7.80 -24.20
CA TRP A 108 -8.10 6.33 -24.39
C TRP A 108 -9.01 5.91 -25.55
N GLY A 109 -10.21 6.47 -25.62
CA GLY A 109 -11.13 6.23 -26.75
C GLY A 109 -10.52 6.66 -28.08
N ARG A 110 -9.92 7.86 -28.13
CA ARG A 110 -9.23 8.38 -29.32
C ARG A 110 -8.04 7.51 -29.74
N TRP A 111 -7.23 7.06 -28.78
CA TRP A 111 -6.13 6.13 -29.07
C TRP A 111 -6.65 4.81 -29.63
N LYS A 112 -7.70 4.22 -29.05
CA LYS A 112 -8.35 3.00 -29.56
C LYS A 112 -8.92 3.16 -30.97
N SER A 113 -9.33 4.37 -31.34
CA SER A 113 -9.77 4.68 -32.71
C SER A 113 -8.63 5.02 -33.68
N GLY A 114 -7.36 4.82 -33.29
CA GLY A 114 -6.19 5.03 -34.14
C GLY A 114 -5.68 6.46 -34.19
N ALA A 115 -6.13 7.36 -33.29
CA ALA A 115 -5.60 8.71 -33.24
C ALA A 115 -4.14 8.72 -32.76
N ASP A 116 -3.31 9.54 -33.40
CA ASP A 116 -1.95 9.79 -32.93
C ASP A 116 -1.97 10.73 -31.71
N ILE A 117 -1.88 10.11 -30.53
CA ILE A 117 -1.83 10.81 -29.25
C ILE A 117 -0.43 11.38 -28.94
N SER A 118 0.59 10.95 -29.68
CA SER A 118 1.96 11.45 -29.52
C SER A 118 2.09 12.88 -30.06
N ALA A 119 1.31 13.24 -31.07
CA ALA A 119 1.25 14.57 -31.68
C ALA A 119 0.50 15.64 -30.84
N GLU A 120 -0.05 15.29 -29.67
CA GLU A 120 -0.70 16.28 -28.80
C GLU A 120 0.30 17.35 -28.33
N PRO A 121 -0.16 18.58 -28.06
CA PRO A 121 0.69 19.66 -27.58
C PRO A 121 1.58 19.24 -26.43
N ASP A 122 2.78 19.80 -26.45
CA ASP A 122 3.74 19.54 -25.40
C ASP A 122 3.24 20.04 -24.05
N ASN A 123 3.82 19.50 -22.98
CA ASN A 123 3.53 19.97 -21.65
C ASN A 123 4.79 19.95 -20.78
N ALA A 124 4.73 20.67 -19.66
CA ALA A 124 5.85 20.79 -18.73
C ALA A 124 6.40 19.42 -18.25
N TRP A 125 5.56 18.37 -18.23
CA TRP A 125 5.98 17.02 -17.90
C TRP A 125 6.81 16.38 -19.02
N ARG A 126 6.34 16.41 -20.26
CA ARG A 126 7.05 15.90 -21.44
C ARG A 126 8.34 16.66 -21.70
N GLU A 127 8.34 17.98 -21.51
CA GLU A 127 9.54 18.81 -21.52
C GLU A 127 10.56 18.34 -20.49
N ASN A 128 10.12 18.11 -19.24
CA ASN A 128 10.98 17.59 -18.20
C ASN A 128 11.57 16.23 -18.57
N VAL A 129 10.73 15.27 -19.00
CA VAL A 129 11.19 13.94 -19.41
C VAL A 129 12.29 14.06 -20.47
N ARG A 130 12.09 14.87 -21.51
CA ARG A 130 13.10 15.08 -22.55
C ARG A 130 14.40 15.66 -22.00
N ALA A 131 14.30 16.72 -21.20
CA ALA A 131 15.48 17.36 -20.59
C ALA A 131 16.30 16.35 -19.77
N GLN A 132 15.63 15.58 -18.92
CA GLN A 132 16.30 14.60 -18.06
C GLN A 132 16.88 13.43 -18.86
N THR A 133 16.19 12.96 -19.91
CA THR A 133 16.74 11.93 -20.80
C THR A 133 17.94 12.42 -21.62
N ALA A 134 18.00 13.72 -21.97
CA ALA A 134 19.15 14.32 -22.64
C ALA A 134 20.39 14.38 -21.73
N GLU A 135 20.20 14.43 -20.40
CA GLU A 135 21.27 14.28 -19.40
C GLU A 135 21.72 12.81 -19.19
N GLY A 136 21.15 11.85 -19.91
CA GLY A 136 21.47 10.42 -19.78
C GLY A 136 20.73 9.71 -18.64
N LYS A 137 19.78 10.38 -17.98
CA LYS A 137 18.94 9.78 -16.94
C LYS A 137 17.82 8.94 -17.57
N ARG A 138 17.28 7.97 -16.81
CA ARG A 138 16.22 7.07 -17.30
C ARG A 138 14.86 7.40 -16.70
N PHE A 139 13.87 7.56 -17.58
CA PHE A 139 12.45 7.58 -17.23
C PHE A 139 11.80 6.28 -17.71
N GLU A 140 11.25 5.51 -16.78
CA GLU A 140 10.76 4.16 -17.07
C GLU A 140 9.34 3.92 -16.53
N ARG A 141 8.71 2.87 -17.05
CA ARG A 141 7.46 2.36 -16.53
C ARG A 141 7.61 0.86 -16.32
N VAL A 142 7.37 0.41 -15.09
CA VAL A 142 7.42 -0.99 -14.70
C VAL A 142 5.99 -1.41 -14.36
N ARG A 143 5.45 -2.41 -15.07
CA ARG A 143 4.08 -2.87 -14.88
C ARG A 143 4.03 -4.36 -14.59
N LEU A 144 3.29 -4.72 -13.55
CA LEU A 144 2.83 -6.09 -13.33
C LEU A 144 1.58 -6.30 -14.19
N VAL A 145 1.61 -7.33 -15.04
CA VAL A 145 0.52 -7.66 -15.96
C VAL A 145 -0.04 -9.04 -15.63
N ASP A 146 -1.36 -9.20 -15.82
CA ASP A 146 -2.02 -10.50 -15.72
C ASP A 146 -1.79 -11.33 -16.99
N GLN A 147 -2.04 -12.63 -16.88
CA GLN A 147 -2.23 -13.54 -18.02
C GLN A 147 -3.65 -14.11 -17.97
N PRO A 148 -4.52 -13.80 -18.95
CA PRO A 148 -4.29 -12.94 -20.12
C PRO A 148 -4.14 -11.45 -19.75
N LEU A 149 -3.55 -10.68 -20.66
CA LEU A 149 -3.36 -9.25 -20.48
C LEU A 149 -4.72 -8.53 -20.30
N THR A 150 -4.79 -7.62 -19.34
CA THR A 150 -5.94 -6.76 -19.11
C THR A 150 -6.04 -5.67 -20.17
N GLU A 151 -7.25 -5.35 -20.64
CA GLU A 151 -7.47 -4.21 -21.55
C GLU A 151 -7.28 -2.89 -20.81
N GLY A 152 -6.17 -2.19 -21.06
CA GLY A 152 -5.84 -0.90 -20.45
C GLY A 152 -5.21 -1.02 -19.07
#